data_AF-A0A3N2N4V8-F1
#
_entry.id   AF-A0A3N2N4V8-F1
#
_cell.length_a   1.000
_cell.length_b   1.000
_cell.length_c   1.000
_cell.angle_alpha   90.00
_cell.angle_beta   90.00
_cell.angle_gamma   90.00
#
_symmetry.space_group_name_H-M   'P 1'
#
loop_
_entity.id
_entity.type
_entity.pdbx_description
1 polymer ?
#
loop_
_entity_poly.entity_id
_entity_poly.type
_entity_poly.pdbx_seq_one_letter_code
_entity_poly.pdbx_strand_id
1 'polypeptide(L)'
;MQSCSSEEDLMLNEPNSSDASLSHLVIKFENRIYETDVIAVGDSVKYLNEEYDKVYRSKIVNIPNIAAVVSTNEAGTTFVEYFYSEKKLLDKYNFIPLENKSEQMIGNSTRSGVIDLMLANNTSPILAVAELYDDRNFKDTKLISYASTSWATSVQKLKDLGFNDKTSSIKVFNKMNPNSSYTIEYISIGIPHHKTHSGSAIRPVLTCFEDSYYSGSVIYCIASPTGSPTDHIDTNLKNIGWNDKISAIGWQLVVDFSVFNGENPQIPAHPGC
;
A
#
# COMPACT_ATOMS: atom_id res chain seq x y z
N MET A 1 0.39 2.34 -67.78
CA MET A 1 -0.74 2.01 -66.88
C MET A 1 -0.37 0.77 -66.10
N GLN A 2 -0.05 0.91 -64.82
CA GLN A 2 -0.45 -0.03 -63.76
C GLN A 2 -0.13 0.63 -62.43
N SER A 3 -1.19 0.88 -61.67
CA SER A 3 -1.24 1.46 -60.34
C SER A 3 -1.13 0.33 -59.32
N CYS A 4 -0.29 0.50 -58.31
CA CYS A 4 -0.37 -0.25 -57.06
C CYS A 4 -0.40 0.79 -55.92
N SER A 5 -1.59 1.20 -55.51
CA SER A 5 -1.82 1.86 -54.23
C SER A 5 -2.26 0.78 -53.24
N SER A 6 -1.38 0.42 -52.31
CA SER A 6 -1.76 -0.33 -51.12
C SER A 6 -2.38 0.65 -50.13
N GLU A 7 -3.70 0.57 -49.95
CA GLU A 7 -4.37 1.11 -48.79
C GLU A 7 -3.89 0.32 -47.57
N GLU A 8 -3.03 0.93 -46.76
CA GLU A 8 -2.79 0.49 -45.39
C GLU A 8 -4.02 0.88 -44.58
N ASP A 9 -4.94 -0.09 -44.42
CA ASP A 9 -5.95 -0.03 -43.38
C ASP A 9 -5.25 0.12 -42.03
N LEU A 10 -5.41 1.30 -41.42
CA LEU A 10 -5.06 1.58 -40.04
C LEU A 10 -5.91 0.68 -39.14
N MET A 11 -5.43 -0.53 -38.90
CA MET A 11 -5.92 -1.41 -37.84
C MET A 11 -5.63 -0.72 -36.49
N LEU A 12 -6.62 0.02 -36.00
CA LEU A 12 -6.74 0.37 -34.59
C LEU A 12 -6.78 -0.96 -33.83
N ASN A 13 -5.66 -1.35 -33.24
CA ASN A 13 -5.61 -2.46 -32.31
C ASN A 13 -6.66 -2.22 -31.22
N GLU A 14 -7.72 -3.02 -31.22
CA GLU A 14 -8.61 -3.11 -30.08
C GLU A 14 -7.78 -3.55 -28.86
N PRO A 15 -7.91 -2.86 -27.70
CA PRO A 15 -7.21 -3.30 -26.51
C PRO A 15 -7.76 -4.67 -26.10
N ASN A 16 -6.88 -5.67 -26.07
CA ASN A 16 -7.16 -7.00 -25.54
C ASN A 16 -7.94 -6.89 -24.22
N SER A 17 -9.17 -7.39 -24.21
CA SER A 17 -10.15 -7.27 -23.12
C SER A 17 -9.87 -8.17 -21.91
N SER A 18 -8.64 -8.66 -21.73
CA SER A 18 -8.30 -9.65 -20.70
C SER A 18 -7.73 -9.07 -19.39
N ASP A 19 -7.50 -7.75 -19.29
CA ASP A 19 -6.84 -7.14 -18.11
C ASP A 19 -7.74 -6.20 -17.29
N ALA A 20 -9.05 -6.15 -17.56
CA ALA A 20 -9.99 -5.36 -16.77
C ALA A 20 -10.27 -6.03 -15.41
N SER A 21 -9.32 -5.97 -14.48
CA SER A 21 -9.57 -6.32 -13.09
C SER A 21 -10.45 -5.24 -12.45
N LEU A 22 -11.67 -5.61 -12.05
CA LEU A 22 -12.57 -4.74 -11.31
C LEU A 22 -12.15 -4.74 -9.84
N SER A 23 -11.86 -3.58 -9.27
CA SER A 23 -11.59 -3.42 -7.84
C SER A 23 -12.60 -2.46 -7.24
N HIS A 24 -13.26 -2.88 -6.16
CA HIS A 24 -14.22 -2.05 -5.44
C HIS A 24 -13.53 -1.26 -4.33
N LEU A 25 -13.74 0.06 -4.30
CA LEU A 25 -13.10 0.97 -3.37
C LEU A 25 -14.12 1.82 -2.61
N VAL A 26 -13.83 2.02 -1.32
CA VAL A 26 -14.45 3.06 -0.49
C VAL A 26 -13.40 4.11 -0.18
N ILE A 27 -13.58 5.32 -0.72
CA ILE A 27 -12.62 6.41 -0.59
C ILE A 27 -13.15 7.49 0.35
N LYS A 28 -12.34 7.90 1.31
CA LYS A 28 -12.57 9.09 2.13
C LYS A 28 -11.59 10.20 1.74
N PHE A 29 -12.12 11.39 1.50
CA PHE A 29 -11.31 12.59 1.29
C PHE A 29 -12.07 13.81 1.80
N GLU A 30 -11.38 14.64 2.59
CA GLU A 30 -12.01 15.70 3.38
C GLU A 30 -13.14 15.09 4.26
N ASN A 31 -14.35 15.66 4.20
CA ASN A 31 -15.51 15.20 4.96
C ASN A 31 -16.48 14.37 4.10
N ARG A 32 -16.00 13.77 3.00
CA ARG A 32 -16.83 12.99 2.07
C ARG A 32 -16.31 11.57 1.94
N ILE A 33 -17.25 10.66 1.72
CA ILE A 33 -17.01 9.26 1.40
C ILE A 33 -17.58 9.00 0.02
N TYR A 34 -16.81 8.34 -0.81
CA TYR A 34 -17.17 7.91 -2.15
C TYR A 34 -17.06 6.39 -2.22
N GLU A 35 -17.97 5.78 -2.96
CA GLU A 35 -17.93 4.37 -3.29
C GLU A 35 -17.83 4.26 -4.82
N THR A 36 -16.87 3.47 -5.31
CA THR A 36 -16.62 3.33 -6.74
C THR A 36 -16.00 1.99 -7.03
N ASP A 37 -16.32 1.46 -8.21
CA ASP A 37 -15.46 0.46 -8.84
C ASP A 37 -14.40 1.14 -9.70
N VAL A 38 -13.29 0.45 -9.87
CA VAL A 38 -12.14 0.89 -10.66
C VAL A 38 -11.84 -0.14 -11.73
N ILE A 39 -11.63 0.34 -12.96
CA ILE A 39 -11.26 -0.48 -14.10
C ILE A 39 -9.89 -0.03 -14.61
N ALA A 40 -8.99 -1.00 -14.82
CA ALA A 40 -7.73 -0.76 -15.51
C ALA A 40 -7.96 -0.56 -17.02
N VAL A 41 -7.41 0.51 -17.58
CA VAL A 41 -7.46 0.84 -19.01
C VAL A 41 -6.03 1.08 -19.49
N GLY A 42 -5.38 0.05 -20.02
CA GLY A 42 -3.96 0.07 -20.35
C GLY A 42 -3.11 0.37 -19.11
N ASP A 43 -2.36 1.46 -19.13
CA ASP A 43 -1.55 1.92 -17.99
C ASP A 43 -2.25 2.91 -17.06
N SER A 44 -3.53 3.21 -17.31
CA SER A 44 -4.35 4.13 -16.54
C SER A 44 -5.46 3.39 -15.81
N VAL A 45 -6.17 4.13 -14.94
CA VAL A 45 -7.40 3.66 -14.29
C VAL A 45 -8.55 4.58 -14.62
N LYS A 46 -9.75 4.02 -14.65
CA LYS A 46 -11.01 4.74 -14.74
C LYS A 46 -11.85 4.42 -13.50
N TYR A 47 -12.24 5.45 -12.78
CA TYR A 47 -13.21 5.36 -11.69
C TYR A 47 -14.62 5.45 -12.28
N LEU A 48 -15.52 4.55 -11.86
CA LEU A 48 -16.89 4.54 -12.37
C LEU A 48 -17.80 5.57 -11.70
N ASN A 49 -17.48 6.00 -10.47
CA ASN A 49 -18.15 7.11 -9.82
C ASN A 49 -17.67 8.44 -10.41
N GLU A 50 -18.53 9.12 -11.18
CA GLU A 50 -18.20 10.38 -11.86
C GLU A 50 -17.85 11.53 -10.90
N GLU A 51 -18.50 11.58 -9.74
CA GLU A 51 -18.21 12.60 -8.73
C GLU A 51 -16.80 12.40 -8.18
N TYR A 52 -16.47 11.17 -7.82
CA TYR A 52 -15.13 10.83 -7.35
C TYR A 52 -14.07 11.05 -8.43
N ASP A 53 -14.29 10.59 -9.68
CA ASP A 53 -13.34 10.80 -10.78
C ASP A 53 -13.03 12.29 -10.98
N LYS A 54 -14.06 13.15 -10.92
CA LYS A 54 -13.89 14.60 -10.98
C LYS A 54 -13.07 15.14 -9.81
N VAL A 55 -13.37 14.72 -8.58
CA VAL A 55 -12.62 15.14 -7.38
C VAL A 55 -11.17 14.66 -7.44
N TYR A 56 -10.95 13.42 -7.86
CA TYR A 56 -9.63 12.83 -7.99
C TYR A 56 -8.77 13.63 -8.98
N ARG A 57 -9.26 13.82 -10.22
CA ARG A 57 -8.52 14.53 -11.28
C ARG A 57 -8.30 16.01 -11.01
N SER A 58 -9.26 16.68 -10.38
CA SER A 58 -9.17 18.13 -10.13
C SER A 58 -8.41 18.47 -8.86
N LYS A 59 -8.46 17.62 -7.83
CA LYS A 59 -7.87 17.89 -6.51
C LYS A 59 -6.81 16.87 -6.12
N ILE A 60 -7.20 15.61 -5.88
CA ILE A 60 -6.35 14.62 -5.18
C ILE A 60 -5.00 14.46 -5.88
N VAL A 61 -4.98 14.25 -7.20
CA VAL A 61 -3.73 14.05 -7.95
C VAL A 61 -2.79 15.26 -7.96
N ASN A 62 -3.31 16.45 -7.63
CA ASN A 62 -2.57 17.71 -7.66
C ASN A 62 -2.06 18.12 -6.26
N ILE A 63 -2.31 17.31 -5.22
CA ILE A 63 -1.82 17.59 -3.87
C ILE A 63 -0.34 17.17 -3.79
N PRO A 64 0.58 18.12 -3.54
CA PRO A 64 1.99 17.78 -3.35
C PRO A 64 2.17 17.02 -2.03
N ASN A 65 2.99 15.96 -2.06
CA ASN A 65 3.29 15.12 -0.89
C ASN A 65 2.02 14.62 -0.19
N ILE A 66 1.06 14.15 -1.00
CA ILE A 66 -0.17 13.58 -0.50
C ILE A 66 0.14 12.37 0.39
N ALA A 67 -0.66 12.19 1.44
CA ALA A 67 -0.57 11.01 2.28
C ALA A 67 -1.87 10.21 2.17
N ALA A 68 -1.77 8.88 2.13
CA ALA A 68 -2.95 8.02 2.14
C ALA A 68 -2.81 6.87 3.14
N VAL A 69 -3.93 6.47 3.73
CA VAL A 69 -4.05 5.21 4.48
C VAL A 69 -4.86 4.24 3.65
N VAL A 70 -4.38 3.02 3.52
CA VAL A 70 -5.04 1.95 2.77
C VAL A 70 -5.21 0.73 3.67
N SER A 71 -6.36 0.10 3.56
CA SER A 71 -6.68 -1.12 4.31
C SER A 71 -7.69 -1.97 3.57
N THR A 72 -7.78 -3.23 3.97
CA THR A 72 -8.80 -4.15 3.47
C THR A 72 -9.59 -4.70 4.66
N ASN A 73 -10.91 -4.86 4.48
CA ASN A 73 -11.77 -5.54 5.45
C ASN A 73 -11.87 -7.05 5.15
N GLU A 74 -12.60 -7.78 5.99
CA GLU A 74 -12.79 -9.23 5.85
C GLU A 74 -13.56 -9.61 4.58
N ALA A 75 -14.36 -8.70 4.01
CA ALA A 75 -15.09 -8.89 2.76
C ALA A 75 -14.23 -8.64 1.50
N GLY A 76 -12.99 -8.17 1.67
CA GLY A 76 -12.09 -7.83 0.56
C GLY A 76 -12.31 -6.41 0.00
N THR A 77 -13.13 -5.58 0.63
CA THR A 77 -13.29 -4.16 0.26
C THR A 77 -12.04 -3.39 0.68
N THR A 78 -11.47 -2.64 -0.26
CA THR A 78 -10.35 -1.73 0.02
C THR A 78 -10.85 -0.35 0.37
N PHE A 79 -10.39 0.16 1.51
CA PHE A 79 -10.66 1.52 1.99
C PHE A 79 -9.42 2.36 1.80
N VAL A 80 -9.60 3.56 1.23
CA VAL A 80 -8.53 4.54 1.03
C VAL A 80 -8.95 5.85 1.68
N GLU A 81 -8.12 6.43 2.54
CA GLU A 81 -8.32 7.80 3.03
C GLU A 81 -7.14 8.68 2.64
N TYR A 82 -7.43 9.75 1.90
CA TYR A 82 -6.44 10.73 1.47
C TYR A 82 -6.35 11.93 2.40
N PHE A 83 -5.14 12.43 2.59
CA PHE A 83 -4.81 13.58 3.42
C PHE A 83 -3.91 14.55 2.66
N TYR A 84 -4.10 15.84 2.92
CA TYR A 84 -3.29 16.91 2.31
C TYR A 84 -1.80 16.87 2.68
N SER A 85 -1.43 16.14 3.74
CA SER A 85 -0.05 15.92 4.14
C SER A 85 0.04 14.76 5.12
N GLU A 86 1.23 14.17 5.23
CA GLU A 86 1.52 13.15 6.25
C GLU A 86 1.24 13.66 7.65
N LYS A 87 1.57 14.92 7.96
CA LYS A 87 1.27 15.52 9.25
C LYS A 87 -0.22 15.42 9.61
N LYS A 88 -1.12 15.70 8.66
CA LYS A 88 -2.58 15.61 8.90
C LYS A 88 -3.05 14.17 9.13
N LEU A 89 -2.41 13.22 8.47
CA LEU A 89 -2.64 11.79 8.68
C LEU A 89 -2.20 11.38 10.10
N LEU A 90 -0.99 11.78 10.51
CA LEU A 90 -0.42 11.49 11.84
C LEU A 90 -1.13 12.24 12.98
N ASP A 91 -1.73 13.40 12.72
CA ASP A 91 -2.59 14.10 13.68
C ASP A 91 -3.87 13.30 14.00
N LYS A 92 -4.34 12.47 13.04
CA LYS A 92 -5.55 11.65 13.17
C LYS A 92 -5.24 10.24 13.69
N TYR A 93 -4.19 9.60 13.18
CA TYR A 93 -3.84 8.22 13.48
C TYR A 93 -2.68 8.12 14.46
N ASN A 94 -2.90 7.36 15.53
CA ASN A 94 -1.86 7.08 16.51
C ASN A 94 -1.05 5.84 16.08
N PHE A 95 0.02 6.07 15.32
CA PHE A 95 0.97 5.03 15.00
C PHE A 95 2.09 4.92 16.04
N ILE A 96 2.47 3.68 16.31
CA ILE A 96 3.61 3.34 17.15
C ILE A 96 4.76 3.01 16.19
N PRO A 97 5.80 3.86 16.11
CA PRO A 97 6.95 3.55 15.28
C PRO A 97 7.67 2.33 15.85
N LEU A 98 8.10 1.40 15.01
CA LEU A 98 8.93 0.29 15.47
C LEU A 98 10.40 0.72 15.51
N GLU A 99 11.22 0.00 16.29
CA GLU A 99 12.66 0.15 16.17
C GLU A 99 13.12 -0.27 14.78
N ASN A 100 13.50 0.72 13.98
CA ASN A 100 13.96 0.51 12.62
C ASN A 100 15.44 0.13 12.63
N LYS A 101 15.75 -1.06 12.14
CA LYS A 101 17.13 -1.46 11.86
C LYS A 101 17.35 -1.32 10.36
N SER A 102 18.20 -0.37 9.97
CA SER A 102 18.60 -0.21 8.58
C SER A 102 19.45 -1.41 8.20
N GLU A 103 19.00 -2.23 7.25
CA GLU A 103 19.89 -3.23 6.68
C GLU A 103 20.97 -2.52 5.84
N GLN A 104 22.22 -2.67 6.26
CA GLN A 104 23.35 -2.61 5.33
C GLN A 104 23.59 -4.04 4.83
N MET A 105 22.78 -4.50 3.87
CA MET A 105 23.10 -5.75 3.17
C MET A 105 24.29 -5.48 2.24
N ILE A 106 25.48 -5.84 2.71
CA ILE A 106 26.70 -5.99 1.90
C ILE A 106 26.53 -7.29 1.10
N GLY A 107 26.00 -7.20 -0.12
CA GLY A 107 25.83 -8.40 -0.95
C GLY A 107 25.17 -8.12 -2.29
N ASN A 108 26.01 -7.99 -3.33
CA ASN A 108 25.61 -7.86 -4.72
C ASN A 108 24.53 -8.88 -5.13
N SER A 109 23.42 -8.42 -5.68
CA SER A 109 22.87 -9.09 -6.86
C SER A 109 22.20 -8.09 -7.80
N THR A 110 22.84 -7.89 -8.94
CA THR A 110 22.19 -7.43 -10.17
C THR A 110 21.02 -8.36 -10.50
N ARG A 111 19.79 -7.82 -10.60
CA ARG A 111 18.61 -8.49 -11.18
C ARG A 111 18.32 -9.91 -10.64
N SER A 112 18.30 -10.10 -9.32
CA SER A 112 17.64 -11.28 -8.72
C SER A 112 16.15 -10.99 -8.58
N GLY A 113 15.29 -11.89 -9.06
CA GLY A 113 13.83 -11.72 -8.99
C GLY A 113 13.26 -11.68 -7.56
N VAL A 114 14.07 -11.95 -6.54
CA VAL A 114 13.69 -11.82 -5.12
C VAL A 114 14.81 -11.15 -4.34
N ILE A 115 14.46 -10.12 -3.58
CA ILE A 115 15.26 -9.40 -2.59
C ILE A 115 14.60 -9.64 -1.23
N ASP A 116 15.27 -10.34 -0.33
CA ASP A 116 14.71 -10.76 0.97
C ASP A 116 15.45 -10.03 2.11
N LEU A 117 14.73 -9.18 2.85
CA LEU A 117 15.29 -8.28 3.88
C LEU A 117 15.14 -8.86 5.30
N MET A 118 15.32 -10.18 5.42
CA MET A 118 15.28 -10.87 6.70
C MET A 118 16.60 -10.69 7.45
N LEU A 119 16.52 -10.20 8.70
CA LEU A 119 17.70 -10.11 9.56
C LEU A 119 18.22 -11.51 9.95
N ALA A 120 19.51 -11.73 9.76
CA ALA A 120 20.21 -12.93 10.19
C ALA A 120 20.10 -13.12 11.73
N ASN A 121 19.89 -14.38 12.17
CA ASN A 121 19.79 -14.78 13.57
C ASN A 121 18.61 -14.16 14.35
N ASN A 122 17.53 -13.76 13.68
CA ASN A 122 16.34 -13.29 14.37
C ASN A 122 15.61 -14.43 15.12
N THR A 123 15.47 -14.30 16.44
CA THR A 123 14.61 -15.16 17.28
C THR A 123 13.29 -14.50 17.67
N SER A 124 13.12 -13.20 17.36
CA SER A 124 11.94 -12.43 17.71
C SER A 124 10.74 -12.85 16.86
N PRO A 125 9.54 -13.00 17.46
CA PRO A 125 8.32 -13.29 16.72
C PRO A 125 8.09 -12.29 15.58
N ILE A 126 7.83 -12.80 14.38
CA ILE A 126 7.44 -11.99 13.23
C ILE A 126 6.00 -11.54 13.41
N LEU A 127 5.79 -10.22 13.37
CA LEU A 127 4.47 -9.59 13.43
C LEU A 127 3.87 -9.45 12.03
N ALA A 128 4.71 -9.17 11.03
CA ALA A 128 4.26 -8.85 9.68
C ALA A 128 5.27 -9.21 8.60
N VAL A 129 4.75 -9.42 7.40
CA VAL A 129 5.53 -9.56 6.16
C VAL A 129 4.89 -8.65 5.12
N ALA A 130 5.69 -7.97 4.33
CA ALA A 130 5.25 -7.30 3.11
C ALA A 130 5.98 -7.87 1.90
N GLU A 131 5.27 -7.97 0.79
CA GLU A 131 5.82 -8.26 -0.53
C GLU A 131 5.51 -7.09 -1.47
N LEU A 132 6.56 -6.44 -1.99
CA LEU A 132 6.45 -5.37 -2.99
C LEU A 132 6.93 -5.93 -4.33
N TYR A 133 6.27 -5.55 -5.43
CA TYR A 133 6.57 -6.06 -6.77
C TYR A 133 6.72 -4.94 -7.78
N ASP A 134 7.74 -5.06 -8.64
CA ASP A 134 8.01 -4.11 -9.73
C ASP A 134 6.82 -3.97 -10.70
N ASP A 135 6.06 -5.06 -10.93
CA ASP A 135 4.97 -5.10 -11.90
C ASP A 135 3.62 -5.52 -11.28
N ARG A 136 2.53 -5.23 -12.02
CA ARG A 136 1.16 -5.50 -11.57
C ARG A 136 0.94 -6.99 -11.41
N ASN A 137 -0.02 -7.35 -10.58
CA ASN A 137 -0.40 -8.74 -10.32
C ASN A 137 0.77 -9.60 -9.80
N PHE A 138 1.65 -8.99 -8.99
CA PHE A 138 2.72 -9.67 -8.26
C PHE A 138 3.79 -10.30 -9.15
N LYS A 139 4.22 -9.56 -10.18
CA LYS A 139 5.16 -10.02 -11.20
C LYS A 139 6.50 -9.30 -11.10
N ASP A 140 7.49 -9.90 -11.78
CA ASP A 140 8.88 -9.43 -11.90
C ASP A 140 9.61 -9.39 -10.54
N THR A 141 10.56 -8.46 -10.33
CA THR A 141 11.31 -8.34 -9.07
C THR A 141 10.38 -8.22 -7.87
N LYS A 142 10.63 -9.05 -6.85
CA LYS A 142 9.95 -9.03 -5.57
C LYS A 142 10.89 -8.58 -4.46
N LEU A 143 10.43 -7.67 -3.61
CA LEU A 143 11.10 -7.30 -2.35
C LEU A 143 10.26 -7.78 -1.17
N ILE A 144 10.88 -8.49 -0.23
CA ILE A 144 10.24 -8.99 0.99
C ILE A 144 10.78 -8.24 2.19
N SER A 145 9.90 -7.66 3.01
CA SER A 145 10.23 -6.86 4.19
C SER A 145 9.47 -7.36 5.42
N TYR A 146 10.03 -7.18 6.61
CA TYR A 146 9.51 -7.77 7.84
C TYR A 146 9.38 -6.76 8.97
N ALA A 147 8.41 -7.02 9.85
CA ALA A 147 8.32 -6.41 11.16
C ALA A 147 8.28 -7.51 12.23
N SER A 148 9.01 -7.31 13.32
CA SER A 148 9.05 -8.19 14.49
C SER A 148 8.77 -7.41 15.78
N THR A 149 8.74 -8.10 16.91
CA THR A 149 8.59 -7.46 18.23
C THR A 149 9.76 -6.56 18.63
N SER A 150 10.96 -6.73 18.06
CA SER A 150 12.18 -6.03 18.54
C SER A 150 12.98 -5.34 17.42
N TRP A 151 12.45 -5.36 16.21
CA TRP A 151 13.04 -4.70 15.05
C TRP A 151 12.03 -4.70 13.91
N ALA A 152 12.15 -3.74 13.02
CA ALA A 152 11.55 -3.81 11.70
C ALA A 152 12.52 -3.34 10.62
N THR A 153 12.35 -3.88 9.42
CA THR A 153 13.12 -3.47 8.26
C THR A 153 12.78 -2.03 7.89
N SER A 154 13.78 -1.19 7.71
CA SER A 154 13.60 0.16 7.18
C SER A 154 14.65 0.44 6.11
N VAL A 155 14.20 0.89 4.95
CA VAL A 155 15.09 1.15 3.80
C VAL A 155 14.86 2.58 3.33
N GLN A 156 15.90 3.40 3.45
CA GLN A 156 15.86 4.79 3.00
C GLN A 156 16.02 4.95 1.48
N LYS A 157 16.57 3.94 0.79
CA LYS A 157 16.83 4.00 -0.64
C LYS A 157 16.82 2.59 -1.24
N LEU A 158 15.66 2.18 -1.76
CA LEU A 158 15.42 0.84 -2.30
C LEU A 158 16.35 0.50 -3.47
N LYS A 159 16.71 1.49 -4.30
CA LYS A 159 17.70 1.33 -5.37
C LYS A 159 19.06 0.81 -4.91
N ASP A 160 19.47 1.11 -3.68
CA ASP A 160 20.76 0.62 -3.15
C ASP A 160 20.72 -0.90 -2.92
N LEU A 161 19.53 -1.50 -2.86
CA LEU A 161 19.29 -2.94 -2.74
C LEU A 161 18.96 -3.60 -4.09
N GLY A 162 19.01 -2.86 -5.20
CA GLY A 162 18.72 -3.37 -6.54
C GLY A 162 17.24 -3.39 -6.93
N PHE A 163 16.36 -2.82 -6.11
CA PHE A 163 14.93 -2.66 -6.41
C PHE A 163 14.70 -1.27 -7.03
N ASN A 164 14.36 -1.20 -8.33
CA ASN A 164 14.58 -0.01 -9.17
C ASN A 164 13.52 1.11 -9.02
N ASP A 165 13.17 1.46 -7.79
CA ASP A 165 12.14 2.45 -7.41
C ASP A 165 10.79 2.27 -8.13
N LYS A 166 10.52 1.08 -8.67
CA LYS A 166 9.24 0.75 -9.30
C LYS A 166 8.47 -0.17 -8.36
N THR A 167 7.24 0.16 -8.03
CA THR A 167 6.35 -0.76 -7.33
C THR A 167 4.95 -0.59 -7.87
N SER A 168 4.41 -1.65 -8.45
CA SER A 168 3.08 -1.62 -9.06
C SER A 168 2.07 -2.46 -8.28
N SER A 169 2.52 -3.37 -7.41
CA SER A 169 1.64 -4.18 -6.57
C SER A 169 2.27 -4.53 -5.23
N ILE A 170 1.43 -4.68 -4.20
CA ILE A 170 1.84 -4.90 -2.81
C ILE A 170 0.94 -5.95 -2.14
N LYS A 171 1.53 -6.74 -1.25
CA LYS A 171 0.79 -7.52 -0.25
C LYS A 171 1.33 -7.20 1.14
N VAL A 172 0.44 -7.06 2.12
CA VAL A 172 0.81 -6.84 3.53
C VAL A 172 0.09 -7.86 4.40
N PHE A 173 0.88 -8.72 5.02
CA PHE A 173 0.41 -9.86 5.81
C PHE A 173 0.54 -9.57 7.30
N ASN A 174 -0.53 -9.82 8.04
CA ASN A 174 -0.49 -9.87 9.50
C ASN A 174 -0.20 -11.31 9.95
N LYS A 175 0.92 -11.53 10.63
CA LYS A 175 1.38 -12.86 11.07
C LYS A 175 1.14 -13.11 12.56
N MET A 176 0.54 -12.16 13.26
CA MET A 176 0.25 -12.33 14.67
C MET A 176 -0.82 -13.39 14.89
N ASN A 177 -0.88 -13.94 16.10
CA ASN A 177 -1.96 -14.78 16.59
C ASN A 177 -2.90 -13.90 17.43
N PRO A 178 -4.22 -13.93 17.19
CA PRO A 178 -5.15 -12.99 17.83
C PRO A 178 -5.25 -13.19 19.36
N ASN A 179 -4.85 -14.38 19.84
CA ASN A 179 -4.90 -14.79 21.25
C ASN A 179 -3.53 -14.68 21.95
N SER A 180 -2.48 -14.30 21.23
CA SER A 180 -1.13 -14.11 21.80
C SER A 180 -0.92 -12.67 22.24
N SER A 181 -0.06 -12.49 23.24
CA SER A 181 0.43 -11.16 23.64
C SER A 181 1.84 -10.94 23.10
N TYR A 182 2.08 -9.74 22.59
CA TYR A 182 3.34 -9.33 21.98
C TYR A 182 3.90 -8.12 22.74
N THR A 183 5.09 -8.28 23.33
CA THR A 183 5.83 -7.16 23.93
C THR A 183 6.68 -6.53 22.85
N ILE A 184 6.30 -5.32 22.43
CA ILE A 184 6.92 -4.60 21.33
C ILE A 184 7.92 -3.59 21.89
N GLU A 185 9.13 -3.63 21.35
CA GLU A 185 10.18 -2.64 21.52
C GLU A 185 9.98 -1.51 20.50
N TYR A 186 9.95 -0.28 20.98
CA TYR A 186 9.88 0.91 20.14
C TYR A 186 10.73 2.03 20.73
N ILE A 187 11.24 2.90 19.86
CA ILE A 187 12.05 4.05 20.27
C ILE A 187 11.16 5.29 20.33
N SER A 188 11.12 5.93 21.50
CA SER A 188 10.52 7.26 21.65
C SER A 188 11.57 8.21 22.21
N ILE A 189 11.86 9.31 21.49
CA ILE A 189 12.84 10.32 21.91
C ILE A 189 14.22 9.70 22.23
N GLY A 190 14.63 8.68 21.46
CA GLY A 190 15.92 7.99 21.65
C GLY A 190 15.97 7.00 22.82
N ILE A 191 14.84 6.76 23.51
CA ILE A 191 14.75 5.83 24.64
C ILE A 191 13.96 4.58 24.19
N PRO A 192 14.49 3.36 24.42
CA PRO A 192 13.74 2.13 24.21
C PRO A 192 12.58 2.03 25.21
N HIS A 193 11.38 1.78 24.68
CA HIS A 193 10.18 1.48 25.45
C HIS A 193 9.66 0.11 25.07
N HIS A 194 8.97 -0.51 26.03
CA HIS A 194 8.29 -1.78 25.83
C HIS A 194 6.81 -1.62 26.13
N LYS A 195 5.96 -2.09 25.22
CA LYS A 195 4.52 -2.14 25.47
C LYS A 195 3.95 -3.46 24.98
N THR A 196 3.17 -4.10 25.84
CA THR A 196 2.51 -5.35 25.52
C THR A 196 1.14 -5.08 24.91
N HIS A 197 0.87 -5.72 23.79
CA HIS A 197 -0.40 -5.67 23.09
C HIS A 197 -0.91 -7.09 22.81
N SER A 198 -2.22 -7.29 22.90
CA SER A 198 -2.85 -8.48 22.30
C SER A 198 -2.68 -8.42 20.78
N GLY A 199 -2.44 -9.55 20.11
CA GLY A 199 -2.34 -9.61 18.64
C GLY A 199 -3.61 -9.11 17.94
N SER A 200 -4.78 -9.29 18.56
CA SER A 200 -6.06 -8.73 18.09
C SER A 200 -6.20 -7.21 18.30
N ALA A 201 -5.33 -6.59 19.11
CA ALA A 201 -5.41 -5.18 19.49
C ALA A 201 -4.38 -4.29 18.76
N ILE A 202 -3.61 -4.85 17.83
CA ILE A 202 -2.65 -4.12 16.99
C ILE A 202 -2.70 -4.60 15.54
N ARG A 203 -2.40 -3.70 14.60
CA ARG A 203 -2.19 -4.07 13.19
C ARG A 203 -0.86 -3.51 12.68
N PRO A 204 -0.07 -4.30 11.93
CA PRO A 204 1.11 -3.80 11.25
C PRO A 204 0.76 -2.84 10.11
N VAL A 205 1.61 -1.85 9.92
CA VAL A 205 1.47 -0.85 8.87
C VAL A 205 2.79 -0.75 8.11
N LEU A 206 2.76 -1.14 6.85
CA LEU A 206 3.87 -0.85 5.93
C LEU A 206 3.74 0.60 5.48
N THR A 207 4.77 1.40 5.72
CA THR A 207 4.84 2.78 5.23
C THR A 207 5.72 2.80 3.98
N CYS A 208 5.21 3.34 2.88
CA CYS A 208 5.93 3.46 1.61
C CYS A 208 5.98 4.92 1.17
N PHE A 209 7.18 5.39 0.88
CA PHE A 209 7.44 6.76 0.45
C PHE A 209 7.78 6.80 -1.03
N GLU A 210 7.25 7.80 -1.72
CA GLU A 210 7.52 8.04 -3.13
C GLU A 210 9.00 8.36 -3.38
N ASP A 211 9.64 9.10 -2.48
CA ASP A 211 11.05 9.50 -2.58
C ASP A 211 11.95 8.82 -1.54
N SER A 212 13.24 8.76 -1.85
CA SER A 212 14.26 8.28 -0.92
C SER A 212 14.29 9.14 0.34
N TYR A 213 14.89 8.60 1.41
CA TYR A 213 15.05 9.24 2.71
C TYR A 213 13.72 9.66 3.35
N TYR A 214 12.68 8.84 3.16
CA TYR A 214 11.37 8.98 3.78
C TYR A 214 10.70 10.33 3.46
N SER A 215 10.63 10.65 2.16
CA SER A 215 10.11 11.93 1.68
C SER A 215 9.14 11.77 0.51
N GLY A 216 8.53 12.87 0.08
CA GLY A 216 7.55 12.88 -1.01
C GLY A 216 6.14 12.50 -0.54
N SER A 217 5.33 11.97 -1.47
CA SER A 217 4.04 11.36 -1.13
C SER A 217 4.26 10.10 -0.30
N VAL A 218 3.25 9.66 0.46
CA VAL A 218 3.35 8.47 1.33
C VAL A 218 2.06 7.66 1.36
N ILE A 219 2.17 6.33 1.33
CA ILE A 219 1.06 5.41 1.63
C ILE A 219 1.35 4.58 2.87
N TYR A 220 0.32 4.42 3.70
CA TYR A 220 0.30 3.59 4.89
C TYR A 220 -0.60 2.39 4.61
N CYS A 221 -0.01 1.25 4.27
CA CYS A 221 -0.70 0.01 3.98
C CYS A 221 -0.89 -0.80 5.27
N ILE A 222 -2.12 -0.78 5.82
CA ILE A 222 -2.48 -1.48 7.05
C ILE A 222 -2.81 -2.94 6.72
N ALA A 223 -2.02 -3.88 7.23
CA ALA A 223 -2.26 -5.31 7.06
C ALA A 223 -3.65 -5.69 7.61
N SER A 224 -4.34 -6.69 7.04
CA SER A 224 -5.65 -7.17 7.52
C SER A 224 -5.69 -7.48 9.03
N PRO A 225 -6.88 -7.48 9.67
CA PRO A 225 -7.00 -7.91 11.06
C PRO A 225 -6.40 -9.30 11.25
N THR A 226 -5.82 -9.53 12.41
CA THR A 226 -5.27 -10.84 12.73
C THR A 226 -6.38 -11.91 12.71
N GLY A 227 -6.18 -12.99 11.95
CA GLY A 227 -7.17 -14.05 11.77
C GLY A 227 -8.20 -13.77 10.67
N SER A 228 -8.10 -12.63 9.97
CA SER A 228 -8.90 -12.34 8.77
C SER A 228 -8.69 -13.42 7.71
N PRO A 229 -9.74 -13.86 6.99
CA PRO A 229 -9.61 -14.75 5.84
C PRO A 229 -8.98 -14.06 4.63
N THR A 230 -8.96 -12.72 4.61
CA THR A 230 -8.40 -11.89 3.55
C THR A 230 -7.17 -11.14 4.04
N ASP A 231 -6.11 -11.14 3.23
CA ASP A 231 -4.93 -10.29 3.43
C ASP A 231 -5.13 -8.92 2.74
N HIS A 232 -4.29 -7.94 3.10
CA HIS A 232 -4.21 -6.69 2.37
C HIS A 232 -3.46 -6.95 1.07
N ILE A 233 -4.14 -6.77 -0.06
CA ILE A 233 -3.61 -7.08 -1.38
C ILE A 233 -4.01 -5.97 -2.34
N ASP A 234 -3.00 -5.30 -2.91
CA ASP A 234 -3.17 -4.36 -4.01
C ASP A 234 -2.49 -4.93 -5.27
N THR A 235 -3.29 -5.42 -6.21
CA THR A 235 -2.80 -5.97 -7.49
C THR A 235 -2.29 -4.89 -8.45
N ASN A 236 -2.73 -3.65 -8.27
CA ASN A 236 -2.35 -2.49 -9.05
C ASN A 236 -2.49 -1.23 -8.18
N LEU A 237 -1.37 -0.66 -7.74
CA LEU A 237 -1.36 0.55 -6.89
C LEU A 237 -2.00 1.77 -7.58
N LYS A 238 -2.10 1.79 -8.91
CA LYS A 238 -2.85 2.83 -9.62
C LYS A 238 -4.34 2.81 -9.29
N ASN A 239 -4.89 1.68 -8.86
CA ASN A 239 -6.30 1.60 -8.47
C ASN A 239 -6.60 2.52 -7.28
N ILE A 240 -5.66 2.64 -6.34
CA ILE A 240 -5.74 3.54 -5.18
C ILE A 240 -5.09 4.89 -5.47
N GLY A 241 -4.93 5.25 -6.75
CA GLY A 241 -4.37 6.53 -7.16
C GLY A 241 -2.90 6.76 -6.83
N TRP A 242 -2.17 5.71 -6.48
CA TRP A 242 -0.72 5.77 -6.29
C TRP A 242 -0.01 5.54 -7.63
N ASN A 243 1.14 6.17 -7.82
CA ASN A 243 1.95 5.94 -9.01
C ASN A 243 2.79 4.65 -8.88
N ASP A 244 3.58 4.30 -9.88
CA ASP A 244 4.40 3.08 -9.78
C ASP A 244 5.73 3.34 -9.05
N LYS A 245 5.85 4.37 -8.19
CA LYS A 245 7.12 4.76 -7.56
C LYS A 245 7.09 4.63 -6.04
N ILE A 246 7.99 3.80 -5.52
CA ILE A 246 8.31 3.70 -4.09
C ILE A 246 9.82 3.62 -3.98
N SER A 247 10.40 4.52 -3.18
CA SER A 247 11.85 4.64 -3.02
C SER A 247 12.35 4.37 -1.60
N ALA A 248 11.45 4.44 -0.60
CA ALA A 248 11.78 4.11 0.78
C ALA A 248 10.60 3.42 1.46
N ILE A 249 10.91 2.54 2.42
CA ILE A 249 9.91 1.83 3.21
C ILE A 249 10.30 1.79 4.69
N GLY A 250 9.29 1.67 5.54
CA GLY A 250 9.45 1.39 6.96
C GLY A 250 8.21 0.70 7.52
N TRP A 251 8.26 0.35 8.80
CA TRP A 251 7.13 -0.26 9.49
C TRP A 251 6.72 0.50 10.73
N GLN A 252 5.43 0.49 10.98
CA GLN A 252 4.80 1.02 12.18
C GLN A 252 3.69 0.05 12.62
N LEU A 253 3.11 0.31 13.79
CA LEU A 253 1.90 -0.38 14.25
C LEU A 253 0.78 0.64 14.47
N VAL A 254 -0.47 0.20 14.33
CA VAL A 254 -1.65 0.98 14.70
C VAL A 254 -2.45 0.22 15.76
N VAL A 255 -2.93 0.95 16.77
CA VAL A 255 -3.75 0.42 17.89
C VAL A 255 -5.20 0.87 17.84
N ASP A 256 -5.47 1.94 17.11
CA ASP A 256 -6.81 2.49 16.98
C ASP A 256 -7.44 2.01 15.68
N PHE A 257 -8.50 1.21 15.79
CA PHE A 257 -9.23 0.63 14.66
C PHE A 257 -10.50 1.41 14.32
N SER A 258 -10.74 2.57 14.94
CA SER A 258 -11.78 3.51 14.50
C SER A 258 -11.61 3.96 13.05
N VAL A 259 -10.47 3.63 12.44
CA VAL A 259 -10.21 3.63 11.00
C VAL A 259 -11.29 2.85 10.21
N PHE A 260 -12.00 1.88 10.84
CA PHE A 260 -12.83 0.88 10.13
C PHE A 260 -14.25 0.67 10.67
N ASN A 261 -14.60 1.24 11.84
CA ASN A 261 -16.00 1.36 12.21
C ASN A 261 -16.50 2.66 11.62
N GLY A 262 -17.22 2.57 10.51
CA GLY A 262 -17.97 3.71 10.00
C GLY A 262 -18.67 4.40 11.18
N GLU A 263 -18.34 5.66 11.42
CA GLU A 263 -19.42 6.63 11.57
C GLU A 263 -20.22 6.50 10.27
N ASN A 264 -21.18 5.58 10.27
CA ASN A 264 -22.08 5.26 9.18
C ASN A 264 -22.91 6.51 8.89
N PRO A 265 -22.55 7.36 7.91
CA PRO A 265 -23.36 8.51 7.59
C PRO A 265 -24.28 8.01 6.48
N GLN A 266 -25.30 7.22 6.84
CA GLN A 266 -26.31 6.65 5.94
C GLN A 266 -25.85 6.64 4.47
N ILE A 267 -25.16 5.58 4.05
CA ILE A 267 -24.85 5.36 2.64
C ILE A 267 -26.17 5.54 1.88
N PRO A 268 -26.33 6.58 1.03
CA PRO A 268 -27.54 6.73 0.26
C PRO A 268 -27.65 5.48 -0.60
N ALA A 269 -28.80 4.80 -0.54
CA ALA A 269 -29.03 3.62 -1.35
C ALA A 269 -28.64 3.93 -2.80
N HIS A 270 -27.79 3.08 -3.37
CA HIS A 270 -27.48 3.10 -4.79
C HIS A 270 -28.81 3.19 -5.57
N PRO A 271 -29.01 4.18 -6.46
CA PRO A 271 -30.11 4.11 -7.39
C PRO A 271 -29.90 2.84 -8.20
N GLY A 272 -30.80 1.87 -8.06
CA GLY A 272 -30.80 0.70 -8.93
C GLY A 272 -30.87 1.18 -10.38
N CYS A 273 -29.97 0.66 -11.21
CA CYS A 273 -30.04 0.82 -12.66
C CYS A 273 -31.35 0.25 -13.21
#